data_AF-A0A7K0ZE74-F1
#
_entry.id   AF-A0A7K0ZE74-F1
#
_cell.length_a   1.000
_cell.length_b   1.000
_cell.length_c   1.000
_cell.angle_alpha   90.00
_cell.angle_beta   90.00
_cell.angle_gamma   90.00
#
_symmetry.space_group_name_H-M   'P 1'
#
loop_
_entity.id
_entity.type
_entity.pdbx_description
1 polymer ?
#
loop_
_entity_poly.entity_id
_entity_poly.type
_entity_poly.pdbx_seq_one_letter_code
_entity_poly.pdbx_strand_id
1 'polypeptide(L)'
;MMHRTVLVDAPFDLNNVCGGNGFLFVRDGVGFAGQGIAAAANDADMRIALSQSQHSGHTSATDLPEIGPIAFGIIPFLPQEPAHFVISSTTFAKREDGTHTLTLVGDSISDVDDVAVESAIAQAIEARPPRPSSNSFRVGARTPVGRYLDAVTLARDAVRGGLLKKAVIARDIEVHADEPIDVHSVLLRLRASF
;
A
#
# COMPACT_ATOMS: atom_id res chain seq x y z
N MET A 1 4.92 -15.98 -13.07
CA MET A 1 5.43 -14.59 -13.06
C MET A 1 6.94 -14.62 -13.02
N MET A 2 7.57 -13.80 -13.86
CA MET A 2 9.00 -13.51 -13.82
C MET A 2 9.23 -12.27 -12.96
N HIS A 3 10.33 -12.25 -12.21
CA HIS A 3 10.73 -11.07 -11.46
C HIS A 3 12.22 -10.76 -11.65
N ARG A 4 12.55 -9.49 -11.44
CA ARG A 4 13.93 -9.00 -11.41
C ARG A 4 14.03 -7.95 -10.33
N THR A 5 15.04 -8.06 -9.47
CA THR A 5 15.33 -7.05 -8.45
C THR A 5 16.69 -6.45 -8.69
N VAL A 6 16.77 -5.13 -8.72
CA VAL A 6 18.01 -4.38 -8.90
C VAL A 6 18.23 -3.34 -7.81
N LEU A 7 19.48 -3.00 -7.55
CA LEU A 7 19.87 -1.82 -6.77
C LEU A 7 19.48 -0.53 -7.50
N VAL A 8 19.11 0.48 -6.72
CA VAL A 8 18.76 1.82 -7.21
C VAL A 8 19.58 2.88 -6.47
N ASP A 9 20.62 3.39 -7.12
CA ASP A 9 21.49 4.42 -6.52
C ASP A 9 20.88 5.83 -6.59
N ALA A 10 19.97 6.05 -7.55
CA ALA A 10 19.33 7.35 -7.74
C ALA A 10 18.31 7.65 -6.63
N PRO A 11 18.19 8.90 -6.18
CA PRO A 11 17.24 9.25 -5.13
C PRO A 11 15.80 9.23 -5.66
N PHE A 12 14.91 8.57 -4.92
CA PHE A 12 13.46 8.57 -5.13
C PHE A 12 12.70 8.78 -3.80
N ASP A 13 11.43 9.17 -3.88
CA ASP A 13 10.54 9.28 -2.71
C ASP A 13 9.41 8.24 -2.80
N LEU A 14 9.32 7.37 -1.80
CA LEU A 14 8.33 6.28 -1.77
C LEU A 14 6.87 6.79 -1.87
N ASN A 15 6.56 7.98 -1.34
CA ASN A 15 5.22 8.55 -1.43
C ASN A 15 4.91 9.05 -2.84
N ASN A 16 5.91 9.58 -3.54
CA ASN A 16 5.75 10.01 -4.93
C ASN A 16 5.70 8.81 -5.88
N VAL A 17 6.47 7.76 -5.60
CA VAL A 17 6.37 6.48 -6.31
C VAL A 17 4.99 5.87 -6.11
N CYS A 18 4.47 5.81 -4.88
CA CYS A 18 3.12 5.31 -4.64
C CYS A 18 2.07 6.13 -5.39
N GLY A 19 2.18 7.46 -5.34
CA GLY A 19 1.19 8.34 -5.95
C GLY A 19 -0.21 8.16 -5.33
N GLY A 20 -1.24 8.42 -6.12
CA GLY A 20 -2.64 8.32 -5.69
C GLY A 20 -3.31 6.95 -5.93
N ASN A 21 -2.63 6.04 -6.62
CA ASN A 21 -3.17 4.76 -7.07
C ASN A 21 -2.27 3.55 -6.79
N GLY A 22 -1.14 3.75 -6.11
CA GLY A 22 -0.23 2.69 -5.71
C GLY A 22 -0.51 2.11 -4.33
N PHE A 23 0.45 1.33 -3.85
CA PHE A 23 0.44 0.69 -2.54
C PHE A 23 1.63 1.20 -1.74
N LEU A 24 1.42 1.57 -0.48
CA LEU A 24 2.49 2.11 0.36
C LEU A 24 2.47 1.46 1.74
N PHE A 25 3.64 1.02 2.18
CA PHE A 25 3.89 0.65 3.55
C PHE A 25 5.24 1.23 3.97
N VAL A 26 5.22 2.34 4.70
CA VAL A 26 6.42 3.09 5.07
C VAL A 26 6.37 3.49 6.54
N ARG A 27 7.54 3.45 7.18
CA ARG A 27 7.77 3.95 8.54
C ARG A 27 9.13 4.63 8.57
N ASP A 28 9.17 5.87 9.07
CA ASP A 28 10.42 6.63 9.22
C ASP A 28 11.25 6.72 7.91
N GLY A 29 10.58 6.75 6.75
CA GLY A 29 11.19 6.80 5.42
C GLY A 29 11.69 5.46 4.86
N VAL A 30 11.60 4.39 5.64
CA VAL A 30 11.96 3.00 5.29
C VAL A 30 10.69 2.21 4.97
N GLY A 31 10.71 1.40 3.92
CA GLY A 31 9.56 0.59 3.52
C GLY A 31 9.44 0.40 2.02
N PHE A 32 8.21 0.26 1.53
CA PHE A 32 7.90 -0.19 0.18
C PHE A 32 6.81 0.69 -0.47
N ALA A 33 6.99 0.97 -1.75
CA ALA A 33 5.99 1.61 -2.61
C ALA A 33 5.81 0.79 -3.87
N GLY A 34 4.58 0.34 -4.12
CA GLY A 34 4.19 -0.47 -5.27
C GLY A 34 3.33 0.31 -6.27
N GLN A 35 3.51 0.04 -7.56
CA GLN A 35 2.64 0.51 -8.64
C GLN A 35 2.25 -0.64 -9.57
N GLY A 36 1.06 -0.51 -10.15
CA GLY A 36 0.47 -1.56 -10.98
C GLY A 36 0.10 -2.80 -10.17
N ILE A 37 -0.47 -3.78 -10.88
CA ILE A 37 -0.93 -5.05 -10.31
C ILE A 37 -0.47 -6.15 -11.26
N ALA A 38 0.47 -6.98 -10.81
CA ALA A 38 0.89 -8.19 -11.53
C ALA A 38 0.04 -9.39 -11.13
N ALA A 39 -0.37 -9.46 -9.85
CA ALA A 39 -1.29 -10.46 -9.35
C ALA A 39 -2.12 -9.93 -8.19
N ALA A 40 -3.38 -10.36 -8.10
CA ALA A 40 -4.26 -10.08 -6.97
C ALA A 40 -4.99 -11.37 -6.58
N ALA A 41 -4.95 -11.73 -5.29
CA ALA A 41 -5.50 -12.99 -4.81
C ALA A 41 -5.84 -12.96 -3.31
N ASN A 42 -6.47 -14.02 -2.80
CA ASN A 42 -6.62 -14.26 -1.36
C ASN A 42 -5.29 -14.77 -0.75
N ASP A 43 -5.24 -15.00 0.57
CA ASP A 43 -4.02 -15.46 1.28
C ASP A 43 -3.43 -16.75 0.71
N ALA A 44 -4.26 -17.78 0.47
CA ALA A 44 -3.79 -19.09 0.04
C ALA A 44 -3.19 -19.02 -1.38
N ASP A 45 -3.91 -18.41 -2.30
CA ASP A 45 -3.49 -18.27 -3.70
C ASP A 45 -2.28 -17.33 -3.82
N MET A 46 -2.19 -16.29 -2.98
CA MET A 46 -1.05 -15.38 -2.97
C MET A 46 0.24 -16.08 -2.50
N ARG A 47 0.17 -16.97 -1.52
CA ARG A 47 1.32 -17.78 -1.08
C ARG A 47 1.84 -18.67 -2.20
N ILE A 48 0.94 -19.25 -2.99
CA ILE A 48 1.30 -20.04 -4.17
C ILE A 48 1.94 -19.15 -5.24
N ALA A 49 1.34 -18.00 -5.52
CA ALA A 49 1.84 -17.04 -6.51
C ALA A 49 3.27 -16.56 -6.18
N LEU A 50 3.55 -16.25 -4.91
CA LEU A 50 4.89 -15.87 -4.45
C LEU A 50 5.88 -17.04 -4.55
N SER A 51 5.49 -18.25 -4.12
CA SER A 51 6.39 -19.41 -4.15
C SER A 51 6.71 -19.90 -5.56
N GLN A 52 5.81 -19.65 -6.52
CA GLN A 52 5.99 -19.96 -7.93
C GLN A 52 6.61 -18.81 -8.73
N SER A 53 6.87 -17.66 -8.11
CA SER A 53 7.56 -16.56 -8.79
C SER A 53 8.99 -16.97 -9.12
N GLN A 54 9.43 -16.68 -10.34
CA GLN A 54 10.75 -17.12 -10.83
C GLN A 54 11.61 -15.90 -11.13
N HIS A 55 12.87 -15.96 -10.71
CA HIS A 55 13.84 -14.95 -11.10
C HIS A 55 14.04 -15.02 -12.62
N SER A 56 14.09 -13.87 -13.27
CA SER A 56 14.15 -13.74 -14.74
C SER A 56 15.44 -14.28 -15.37
N GLY A 57 16.48 -14.53 -14.58
CA GLY A 57 17.79 -15.02 -15.05
C GLY A 57 18.74 -13.90 -15.47
N HIS A 58 18.31 -12.64 -15.46
CA HIS A 58 19.19 -11.50 -15.67
C HIS A 58 20.26 -11.43 -14.59
N THR A 59 21.50 -11.11 -14.98
CA THR A 59 22.61 -10.99 -14.04
C THR A 59 23.47 -9.79 -14.43
N SER A 60 23.68 -8.90 -13.48
CA SER A 60 24.55 -7.74 -13.59
C SER A 60 25.10 -7.38 -12.20
N ALA A 61 25.97 -6.38 -12.13
CA ALA A 61 26.52 -5.92 -10.85
C ALA A 61 25.47 -5.29 -9.91
N THR A 62 24.31 -4.87 -10.45
CA THR A 62 23.22 -4.27 -9.66
C THR A 62 22.08 -5.23 -9.39
N ASP A 63 22.05 -6.40 -10.04
CA ASP A 63 21.02 -7.42 -9.83
C ASP A 63 21.18 -8.12 -8.47
N LEU A 64 20.06 -8.31 -7.77
CA LEU A 64 19.96 -8.94 -6.45
C LEU A 64 19.03 -10.17 -6.53
N PRO A 65 19.49 -11.31 -7.06
CA PRO A 65 18.66 -12.48 -7.35
C PRO A 65 18.07 -13.16 -6.10
N GLU A 66 18.62 -12.88 -4.92
CA GLU A 66 18.10 -13.37 -3.64
C GLU A 66 16.87 -12.61 -3.14
N ILE A 67 16.56 -11.45 -3.72
CA ILE A 67 15.42 -10.62 -3.34
C ILE A 67 14.26 -10.85 -4.32
N GLY A 68 13.22 -11.53 -3.84
CA GLY A 68 11.98 -11.76 -4.57
C GLY A 68 10.92 -10.67 -4.37
N PRO A 69 9.78 -10.78 -5.06
CA PRO A 69 8.65 -9.87 -4.91
C PRO A 69 8.01 -9.99 -3.52
N ILE A 70 7.34 -8.92 -3.11
CA ILE A 70 6.49 -8.90 -1.91
C ILE A 70 5.03 -8.71 -2.30
N ALA A 71 4.11 -9.08 -1.41
CA ALA A 71 2.70 -8.78 -1.53
C ALA A 71 2.29 -7.68 -0.53
N PHE A 72 1.51 -6.71 -1.00
CA PHE A 72 0.73 -5.80 -0.16
C PHE A 72 -0.59 -6.47 0.21
N GLY A 73 -1.09 -6.24 1.42
CA GLY A 73 -2.29 -6.92 1.90
C GLY A 73 -3.20 -6.04 2.74
N ILE A 74 -4.51 -6.27 2.62
CA ILE A 74 -5.54 -5.73 3.50
C ILE A 74 -6.26 -6.92 4.14
N ILE A 75 -6.25 -6.95 5.47
CA ILE A 75 -6.93 -7.97 6.27
C ILE A 75 -8.16 -7.32 6.89
N PRO A 76 -9.39 -7.78 6.57
CA PRO A 76 -10.61 -7.24 7.15
C PRO A 76 -10.69 -7.41 8.67
N PHE A 77 -11.53 -6.59 9.31
CA PHE A 77 -11.80 -6.72 10.74
C PHE A 77 -12.57 -8.01 11.08
N LEU A 78 -13.50 -8.41 10.21
CA LEU A 78 -14.27 -9.64 10.40
C LEU A 78 -13.44 -10.85 9.96
N PRO A 79 -13.18 -11.84 10.85
CA PRO A 79 -12.30 -12.97 10.52
C PRO A 79 -12.78 -13.86 9.37
N GLN A 80 -14.08 -13.81 9.04
CA GLN A 80 -14.70 -14.62 7.99
C GLN A 80 -14.62 -13.94 6.61
N GLU A 81 -14.30 -12.65 6.56
CA GLU A 81 -14.11 -11.94 5.30
C GLU A 81 -12.71 -12.24 4.74
N PRO A 82 -12.60 -12.52 3.42
CA PRO A 82 -11.32 -12.88 2.83
C PRO A 82 -10.35 -11.70 2.87
N ALA A 83 -9.10 -11.97 3.26
CA ALA A 83 -8.01 -11.03 3.06
C ALA A 83 -7.69 -10.89 1.57
N HIS A 84 -7.31 -9.68 1.16
CA HIS A 84 -6.97 -9.37 -0.23
C HIS A 84 -5.50 -8.96 -0.31
N PHE A 85 -4.75 -9.60 -1.20
CA PHE A 85 -3.34 -9.34 -1.42
C PHE A 85 -3.05 -8.98 -2.88
N VAL A 86 -2.02 -8.18 -3.09
CA VAL A 86 -1.55 -7.73 -4.40
C VAL A 86 -0.04 -7.82 -4.47
N ILE A 87 0.48 -8.40 -5.55
CA ILE A 87 1.87 -8.19 -6.00
C ILE A 87 1.84 -7.07 -7.03
N SER A 88 2.53 -5.97 -6.75
CA SER A 88 2.68 -4.87 -7.69
C SER A 88 3.64 -5.23 -8.82
N SER A 89 3.37 -4.72 -10.03
CA SER A 89 4.25 -4.90 -11.19
C SER A 89 5.60 -4.20 -10.98
N THR A 90 5.62 -3.15 -10.17
CA THR A 90 6.82 -2.37 -9.84
C THR A 90 6.81 -2.10 -8.35
N THR A 91 7.86 -2.46 -7.62
CA THR A 91 8.00 -2.19 -6.19
C THR A 91 9.35 -1.54 -5.90
N PHE A 92 9.33 -0.32 -5.40
CA PHE A 92 10.51 0.34 -4.84
C PHE A 92 10.59 0.10 -3.34
N ALA A 93 11.80 -0.16 -2.85
CA ALA A 93 12.06 -0.37 -1.42
C ALA A 93 13.19 0.53 -0.93
N LYS A 94 13.04 1.04 0.28
CA LYS A 94 14.13 1.59 1.09
C LYS A 94 14.29 0.75 2.33
N ARG A 95 15.50 0.27 2.61
CA ARG A 95 15.82 -0.60 3.74
C ARG A 95 16.62 0.15 4.80
N GLU A 96 16.61 -0.37 6.03
CA GLU A 96 17.29 0.28 7.18
C GLU A 96 18.81 0.34 7.02
N ASP A 97 19.39 -0.60 6.27
CA ASP A 97 20.82 -0.65 5.95
C ASP A 97 21.24 0.37 4.87
N GLY A 98 20.29 1.18 4.36
CA GLY A 98 20.51 2.13 3.27
C GLY A 98 20.38 1.52 1.88
N THR A 99 20.14 0.21 1.77
CA THR A 99 19.93 -0.46 0.48
C THR A 99 18.59 -0.03 -0.12
N HIS A 100 18.64 0.43 -1.37
CA HIS A 100 17.46 0.80 -2.14
C HIS A 100 17.32 -0.14 -3.34
N THR A 101 16.10 -0.63 -3.58
CA THR A 101 15.87 -1.59 -4.66
C THR A 101 14.63 -1.28 -5.47
N LEU A 102 14.63 -1.72 -6.71
CA LEU A 102 13.46 -1.86 -7.58
C LEU A 102 13.25 -3.35 -7.84
N THR A 103 12.06 -3.86 -7.57
CA THR A 103 11.59 -5.18 -8.03
C THR A 103 10.53 -5.01 -9.11
N LEU A 104 10.79 -5.55 -10.29
CA LEU A 104 9.80 -5.67 -11.37
C LEU A 104 9.21 -7.07 -11.40
N VAL A 105 7.92 -7.16 -11.74
CA VAL A 105 7.19 -8.42 -11.91
C VAL A 105 6.37 -8.36 -13.20
N GLY A 106 6.52 -9.38 -14.04
CA GLY A 106 5.79 -9.52 -15.30
C GLY A 106 5.49 -10.97 -15.65
N ASP A 107 4.87 -11.19 -16.80
CA ASP A 107 4.50 -12.53 -17.27
C ASP A 107 5.66 -13.23 -17.98
N SER A 108 6.58 -12.45 -18.54
CA SER A 108 7.72 -12.90 -19.34
C SER A 108 9.01 -12.21 -18.93
N ILE A 109 10.14 -12.74 -19.41
CA ILE A 109 11.47 -12.16 -19.16
C ILE A 109 11.59 -10.77 -19.78
N SER A 110 10.95 -10.52 -20.94
CA SER A 110 10.96 -9.21 -21.60
C SER A 110 10.22 -8.12 -20.84
N ASP A 111 9.30 -8.48 -19.94
CA ASP A 111 8.57 -7.48 -19.14
C ASP A 111 9.44 -6.88 -18.01
N VAL A 112 10.59 -7.48 -17.75
CA VAL A 112 11.53 -7.11 -16.68
C VAL A 112 12.96 -6.95 -17.20
N ASP A 113 13.10 -6.63 -18.49
CA ASP A 113 14.39 -6.40 -19.14
C ASP A 113 15.05 -5.07 -18.70
N ASP A 114 16.24 -4.77 -19.24
CA ASP A 114 16.98 -3.56 -18.89
C ASP A 114 16.19 -2.27 -19.22
N VAL A 115 15.42 -2.27 -20.33
CA VAL A 115 14.62 -1.12 -20.74
C VAL A 115 13.48 -0.87 -19.74
N ALA A 116 12.82 -1.92 -19.28
CA ALA A 116 11.78 -1.85 -18.26
C ALA A 116 12.35 -1.32 -16.92
N VAL A 117 13.53 -1.79 -16.51
CA VAL A 117 14.23 -1.32 -15.31
C VAL A 117 14.57 0.16 -15.42
N GLU A 118 15.22 0.58 -16.50
CA GLU A 118 15.61 1.98 -16.72
C GLU A 118 14.39 2.90 -16.74
N SER A 119 13.32 2.50 -17.42
CA SER A 119 12.06 3.24 -17.50
C SER A 119 11.41 3.41 -16.12
N ALA A 120 11.32 2.34 -15.33
CA ALA A 120 10.74 2.39 -13.99
C ALA A 120 11.55 3.30 -13.05
N ILE A 121 12.88 3.23 -13.09
CA ILE A 121 13.76 4.10 -12.30
C ILE A 121 13.59 5.57 -12.71
N ALA A 122 13.60 5.85 -14.02
CA ALA A 122 13.40 7.22 -14.53
C ALA A 122 12.06 7.80 -14.06
N GLN A 123 10.97 7.03 -14.17
CA GLN A 123 9.64 7.45 -13.71
C GLN A 123 9.62 7.73 -12.20
N ALA A 124 10.28 6.90 -11.38
CA ALA A 124 10.35 7.11 -9.94
C ALA A 124 11.12 8.37 -9.55
N ILE A 125 12.19 8.71 -10.29
CA ILE A 125 12.98 9.94 -10.08
C ILE A 125 12.19 11.17 -10.52
N GLU A 126 11.45 11.06 -11.63
CA GLU A 126 10.64 12.14 -12.17
C GLU A 126 9.33 12.35 -11.43
N ALA A 127 8.86 11.36 -10.65
CA ALA A 127 7.64 11.47 -9.87
C ALA A 127 7.64 12.72 -8.98
N ARG A 128 6.57 13.51 -9.09
CA ARG A 128 6.37 14.75 -8.34
C ARG A 128 5.12 14.66 -7.49
N PRO A 129 5.08 15.38 -6.34
CA PRO A 129 3.83 15.58 -5.63
C PRO A 129 2.79 16.25 -6.55
N PRO A 130 1.49 16.03 -6.29
CA PRO A 130 0.44 16.67 -7.05
C PRO A 130 0.50 18.19 -6.87
N ARG A 131 -0.02 18.92 -7.86
CA ARG A 131 -0.12 20.37 -7.75
C ARG A 131 -1.15 20.73 -6.67
N PRO A 132 -0.87 21.71 -5.80
CA PRO A 132 -1.85 22.17 -4.82
C PRO A 132 -3.16 22.57 -5.50
N SER A 133 -4.26 22.04 -4.98
CA SER A 133 -5.61 22.40 -5.40
C SER A 133 -6.45 22.81 -4.19
N SER A 134 -7.50 23.58 -4.43
CA SER A 134 -8.52 23.92 -3.43
C SER A 134 -9.75 23.07 -3.67
N ASN A 135 -10.29 22.47 -2.60
CA ASN A 135 -11.55 21.74 -2.65
C ASN A 135 -12.38 22.11 -1.42
N SER A 136 -13.70 21.97 -1.54
CA SER A 136 -14.66 22.26 -0.49
C SER A 136 -15.17 20.96 0.10
N PHE A 137 -15.22 20.90 1.43
CA PHE A 137 -15.58 19.68 2.15
C PHE A 137 -16.74 19.91 3.11
N ARG A 138 -17.66 18.95 3.14
CA ARG A 138 -18.74 18.84 4.13
C ARG A 138 -18.55 17.55 4.91
N VAL A 139 -18.55 17.63 6.24
CA VAL A 139 -18.32 16.48 7.13
C VAL A 139 -19.59 16.19 7.91
N GLY A 140 -20.02 14.94 7.91
CA GLY A 140 -21.22 14.47 8.60
C GLY A 140 -21.00 13.13 9.30
N ALA A 141 -21.95 12.76 10.15
CA ALA A 141 -22.01 11.41 10.71
C ALA A 141 -22.72 10.50 9.69
N ARG A 142 -22.07 9.38 9.32
CA ARG A 142 -22.69 8.39 8.43
C ARG A 142 -23.69 7.53 9.21
N THR A 143 -23.28 7.04 10.38
CA THR A 143 -24.20 6.45 11.35
C THR A 143 -24.87 7.54 12.19
N PRO A 144 -26.22 7.52 12.37
CA PRO A 144 -26.91 8.47 13.24
C PRO A 144 -26.31 8.51 14.66
N VAL A 145 -26.07 9.72 15.17
CA VAL A 145 -25.41 9.92 16.48
C VAL A 145 -26.15 9.22 17.63
N GLY A 146 -27.49 9.24 17.61
CA GLY A 146 -28.30 8.54 18.60
C GLY A 146 -28.00 7.04 18.66
N ARG A 147 -27.89 6.38 17.50
CA ARG A 147 -27.56 4.96 17.41
C ARG A 147 -26.19 4.64 18.00
N TYR A 148 -25.20 5.51 17.80
CA TYR A 148 -23.89 5.36 18.44
C TYR A 148 -23.99 5.48 19.97
N LEU A 149 -24.72 6.47 20.49
CA LEU A 149 -24.90 6.66 21.93
C LEU A 149 -25.66 5.51 22.60
N ASP A 150 -26.66 4.96 21.91
CA ASP A 150 -27.37 3.77 22.37
C ASP A 150 -26.44 2.56 22.46
N ALA A 151 -25.59 2.35 21.44
CA ALA A 151 -24.59 1.27 21.45
C ALA A 151 -23.57 1.43 22.59
N VAL A 152 -23.11 2.66 22.86
CA VAL A 152 -22.22 2.97 23.99
C VAL A 152 -22.90 2.67 25.32
N THR A 153 -24.17 3.05 25.47
CA THR A 153 -24.96 2.80 26.69
C THR A 153 -25.15 1.31 26.93
N LEU A 154 -25.55 0.57 25.90
CA LEU A 154 -25.72 -0.89 25.96
C LEU A 154 -24.42 -1.61 26.35
N ALA A 155 -23.30 -1.25 25.71
CA ALA A 155 -22.01 -1.87 26.02
C ALA A 155 -21.53 -1.54 27.43
N ARG A 156 -21.71 -0.30 27.89
CA ARG A 156 -21.41 0.12 29.27
C ARG A 156 -22.21 -0.71 30.28
N ASP A 157 -23.50 -0.86 30.06
CA ASP A 157 -24.39 -1.57 30.98
C ASP A 157 -24.09 -3.07 30.99
N ALA A 158 -23.75 -3.66 29.83
CA ALA A 158 -23.26 -5.04 29.75
C ALA A 158 -21.93 -5.25 30.49
N VAL A 159 -21.00 -4.29 30.43
CA VAL A 159 -19.74 -4.36 31.19
C VAL A 159 -20.01 -4.26 32.70
N ARG A 160 -20.86 -3.33 33.12
CA ARG A 160 -21.25 -3.18 34.54
C ARG A 160 -21.99 -4.40 35.07
N GLY A 161 -22.84 -5.00 34.25
CA GLY A 161 -23.54 -6.25 34.56
C GLY A 161 -22.66 -7.50 34.50
N GLY A 162 -21.38 -7.37 34.16
CA GLY A 162 -20.43 -8.48 34.11
C GLY A 162 -20.58 -9.39 32.87
N LEU A 163 -21.44 -9.04 31.92
CA LEU A 163 -21.65 -9.79 30.68
C LEU A 163 -20.49 -9.63 29.70
N LEU A 164 -19.80 -8.48 29.74
CA LEU A 164 -18.61 -8.18 28.95
C LEU A 164 -17.50 -7.63 29.84
N LYS A 165 -16.24 -7.79 29.41
CA LYS A 165 -15.09 -7.16 30.09
C LYS A 165 -14.70 -5.81 29.49
N LYS A 166 -14.79 -5.68 28.17
CA LYS A 166 -14.46 -4.48 27.40
C LYS A 166 -15.19 -4.50 26.06
N ALA A 167 -15.55 -3.32 25.57
CA ALA A 167 -16.01 -3.12 24.20
C ALA A 167 -15.26 -1.91 23.61
N VAL A 168 -14.94 -1.99 22.31
CA VAL A 168 -14.45 -0.86 21.52
C VAL A 168 -15.52 -0.56 20.49
N ILE A 169 -15.99 0.70 20.46
CA ILE A 169 -17.06 1.12 19.58
C ILE A 169 -16.51 2.24 18.70
N ALA A 170 -16.47 1.97 17.40
CA ALA A 170 -16.12 2.96 16.39
C ALA A 170 -17.37 3.69 15.89
N ARG A 171 -17.18 4.88 15.34
CA ARG A 171 -18.19 5.59 14.54
C ARG A 171 -17.56 5.99 13.22
N ASP A 172 -18.34 5.92 12.16
CA ASP A 172 -17.96 6.40 10.86
C ASP A 172 -18.28 7.89 10.69
N ILE A 173 -17.43 8.56 9.92
CA ILE A 173 -17.68 9.91 9.42
C ILE A 173 -17.76 9.82 7.89
N GLU A 174 -18.64 10.62 7.32
CA GLU A 174 -18.70 10.81 5.89
C GLU A 174 -18.14 12.19 5.56
N VAL A 175 -17.25 12.23 4.57
CA VAL A 175 -16.70 13.46 4.03
C VAL A 175 -17.14 13.53 2.57
N HIS A 176 -17.91 14.57 2.26
CA HIS A 176 -18.31 14.88 0.90
C HIS A 176 -17.45 16.02 0.38
N ALA A 177 -16.90 15.85 -0.81
CA ALA A 177 -16.06 16.82 -1.49
C ALA A 177 -16.73 17.27 -2.80
N ASP A 178 -16.59 18.55 -3.15
CA ASP A 178 -17.17 19.09 -4.40
C ASP A 178 -16.41 18.56 -5.64
N GLU A 179 -15.12 18.28 -5.49
CA GLU A 179 -14.28 17.60 -6.48
C GLU A 179 -13.72 16.27 -5.93
N PRO A 180 -13.25 15.33 -6.78
CA PRO A 180 -12.61 14.11 -6.32
C PRO A 180 -11.48 14.36 -5.32
N ILE A 181 -11.43 13.55 -4.27
CA ILE A 181 -10.35 13.63 -3.28
C ILE A 181 -9.07 13.10 -3.90
N ASP A 182 -8.05 13.95 -3.99
CA ASP A 182 -6.72 13.54 -4.41
C ASP A 182 -6.03 12.74 -3.29
N VAL A 183 -6.00 11.42 -3.47
CA VAL A 183 -5.40 10.46 -2.52
C VAL A 183 -3.91 10.73 -2.31
N HIS A 184 -3.18 11.17 -3.34
CA HIS A 184 -1.75 11.48 -3.21
C HIS A 184 -1.55 12.71 -2.31
N SER A 185 -2.38 13.74 -2.49
CA SER A 185 -2.38 14.92 -1.61
C SER A 185 -2.70 14.54 -0.15
N VAL A 186 -3.68 13.67 0.08
CA VAL A 186 -4.02 13.17 1.43
C VAL A 186 -2.84 12.41 2.04
N LEU A 187 -2.21 11.52 1.27
CA LEU A 187 -1.04 10.75 1.69
C LEU A 187 0.11 11.67 2.15
N LEU A 188 0.44 12.69 1.35
CA LEU A 188 1.50 13.64 1.69
C LEU A 188 1.15 14.45 2.95
N ARG A 189 -0.13 14.77 3.15
CA ARG A 189 -0.58 15.45 4.37
C ARG A 189 -0.46 14.57 5.61
N LEU A 190 -0.77 13.28 5.49
CA LEU A 190 -0.59 12.30 6.58
C LEU A 190 0.88 12.19 6.97
N ARG A 191 1.78 12.00 6.00
CA ARG A 191 3.24 11.99 6.22
C ARG A 191 3.74 13.27 6.90
N ALA A 192 3.19 14.43 6.55
CA ALA A 192 3.61 15.69 7.16
C ALA A 192 3.08 15.88 8.60
N SER A 193 2.13 15.06 9.04
CA SER A 193 1.45 15.22 10.34
C SER A 193 1.85 14.15 11.36
N PHE A 194 2.43 13.03 10.92
CA PHE A 194 2.80 11.87 11.72
C PHE A 194 4.16 11.33 11.27
#